data_AF-A0A8X6RLB9-F1
#
_entry.id   AF-A0A8X6RLB9-F1
#
_cell.length_a   1.000
_cell.length_b   1.000
_cell.length_c   1.000
_cell.angle_alpha   90.00
_cell.angle_beta   90.00
_cell.angle_gamma   90.00
#
_symmetry.space_group_name_H-M   'P 1'
#
loop_
_entity.id
_entity.type
_entity.pdbx_description
1 polymer ?
#
loop_
_entity_poly.entity_id
_entity_poly.type
_entity_poly.pdbx_seq_one_letter_code
_entity_poly.pdbx_strand_id
1 'polypeptide(L)'
;MAQVTAVKIPPCNFSNLQLWFSTCERTFALGVPEEITDTCTKFNYIVPNLPPEPTAIVRHLISIPGETDPYGAIKVQLIQRTGESSQQEIRKLLTGEELGNRKPSKLLRTMNRRAALHNVPKELMLELFLQQLPTSV
;
A
#
# COMPACT_ATOMS: atom_id res chain seq x y z
N MET A 1 2.10 36.20 -17.35
CA MET A 1 2.31 35.40 -16.13
C MET A 1 1.90 33.98 -16.48
N ALA A 2 2.85 33.05 -16.61
CA ALA A 2 2.53 31.66 -16.93
C ALA A 2 1.76 31.04 -15.76
N GLN A 3 0.53 30.58 -16.01
CA GLN A 3 -0.19 29.76 -15.04
C GLN A 3 0.61 28.48 -14.84
N VAL A 4 1.20 28.32 -13.65
CA VAL A 4 1.76 27.05 -13.22
C VAL A 4 0.57 26.12 -13.02
N THR A 5 0.33 25.23 -13.96
CA THR A 5 -0.73 24.23 -13.84
C THR A 5 -0.36 23.32 -12.67
N ALA A 6 -1.08 23.40 -11.56
CA ALA A 6 -0.80 22.59 -10.39
C ALA A 6 -0.87 21.10 -10.76
N VAL A 7 0.25 20.39 -10.61
CA VAL A 7 0.32 18.94 -10.82
C VAL A 7 -0.67 18.27 -9.87
N LYS A 8 -1.67 17.58 -10.44
CA LYS A 8 -2.70 16.89 -9.67
C LYS A 8 -2.24 15.47 -9.35
N ILE A 9 -1.91 15.24 -8.09
CA ILE A 9 -1.54 13.91 -7.61
C ILE A 9 -2.78 13.01 -7.56
N PRO A 10 -2.70 11.77 -8.08
CA PRO A 10 -3.80 10.82 -8.00
C PRO A 10 -4.10 10.44 -6.54
N PRO A 11 -5.35 10.06 -6.21
CA PRO A 11 -5.70 9.60 -4.87
C PRO A 11 -4.81 8.42 -4.46
N CYS A 12 -4.34 8.45 -3.20
CA CYS A 12 -3.44 7.43 -2.68
C CYS A 12 -4.11 6.05 -2.64
N ASN A 13 -3.50 5.08 -3.31
CA ASN A 13 -3.92 3.68 -3.27
C ASN A 13 -3.05 2.91 -2.28
N PHE A 14 -3.46 2.90 -1.00
CA PHE A 14 -2.70 2.24 0.07
C PHE A 14 -2.55 0.72 -0.13
N SER A 15 -3.51 0.08 -0.82
CA SER A 15 -3.44 -1.33 -1.18
C SER A 15 -2.29 -1.65 -2.14
N ASN A 16 -1.89 -0.68 -2.98
CA ASN A 16 -0.81 -0.83 -3.93
C ASN A 16 -0.03 0.48 -4.09
N LEU A 17 0.80 0.78 -3.09
CA LEU A 17 1.65 1.98 -3.10
C LEU A 17 2.68 1.97 -4.24
N GLN A 18 3.14 0.79 -4.67
CA GLN A 18 4.02 0.62 -5.84
C GLN A 18 3.39 1.21 -7.11
N LEU A 19 2.15 0.83 -7.41
CA LEU A 19 1.41 1.35 -8.57
C LEU A 19 1.09 2.84 -8.40
N TRP A 20 0.74 3.26 -7.19
CA TRP A 20 0.46 4.68 -6.93
C TRP A 20 1.68 5.57 -7.14
N PHE A 21 2.84 5.21 -6.60
CA PHE A 21 4.09 5.93 -6.84
C PHE A 21 4.48 5.95 -8.32
N SER A 22 4.30 4.83 -9.03
CA SER A 22 4.53 4.78 -10.49
C SER A 22 3.63 5.74 -11.27
N THR A 23 2.39 5.93 -10.81
CA THR A 23 1.45 6.90 -11.40
C THR A 23 1.85 8.34 -11.07
N CYS A 24 2.28 8.59 -9.84
CA CYS A 24 2.79 9.90 -9.42
C CYS A 24 4.02 10.31 -10.25
N GLU A 25 4.95 9.39 -10.50
CA GLU A 25 6.14 9.64 -11.34
C GLU A 25 5.78 10.05 -12.76
N ARG A 26 4.80 9.39 -13.37
CA ARG A 26 4.27 9.80 -14.67
C ARG A 26 3.65 11.19 -14.62
N THR A 27 3.01 11.55 -13.51
CA THR A 27 2.39 12.87 -13.36
C THR A 27 3.45 13.97 -13.20
N PHE A 28 4.54 13.68 -12.47
CA PHE A 28 5.70 14.56 -12.36
C PHE A 28 6.41 14.76 -13.71
N ALA A 29 6.55 13.69 -14.51
CA ALA A 29 7.10 13.73 -15.86
C ALA A 29 6.23 14.53 -16.85
N LEU A 30 4.91 14.59 -16.62
CA LEU A 30 3.96 15.38 -17.40
C LEU A 30 3.81 16.83 -16.90
N GLY A 31 4.63 17.27 -15.94
CA GLY A 31 4.65 18.65 -15.48
C GLY A 31 4.92 19.63 -16.63
N VAL A 32 4.15 20.72 -16.69
CA VAL A 32 4.31 21.79 -17.69
C VAL A 32 4.53 23.10 -16.93
N PRO A 33 5.57 23.90 -17.26
CA PRO A 33 6.40 23.87 -18.48
C PRO A 33 7.62 22.93 -18.48
N GLU A 34 8.04 22.38 -17.34
CA GLU A 34 9.17 21.45 -17.20
C GLU A 34 8.79 20.30 -16.26
N GLU A 35 9.44 19.14 -16.45
CA GLU A 35 9.29 17.99 -15.56
C GLU A 35 9.72 18.38 -14.13
N ILE A 36 8.95 17.90 -13.15
CA ILE A 36 9.35 18.01 -11.75
C ILE A 36 10.44 16.96 -11.49
N THR A 37 11.70 17.39 -11.48
CA THR A 37 12.86 16.53 -11.19
C THR A 37 13.29 16.60 -9.72
N ASP A 38 13.09 17.76 -9.09
CA ASP A 38 13.49 18.03 -7.71
C ASP A 38 12.78 17.15 -6.68
N THR A 39 13.58 16.44 -5.88
CA THR A 39 13.11 15.46 -4.89
C THR A 39 12.34 16.12 -3.75
N CYS A 40 12.78 17.31 -3.32
CA CYS A 40 12.08 18.12 -2.32
C CYS A 40 10.70 18.54 -2.82
N THR A 41 10.60 18.97 -4.08
CA THR A 41 9.34 19.35 -4.73
C THR A 41 8.40 18.15 -4.82
N LYS A 42 8.88 16.99 -5.28
CA LYS A 42 8.08 15.73 -5.30
C LYS A 42 7.58 15.37 -3.90
N PHE A 43 8.44 15.48 -2.89
CA PHE A 43 8.06 15.23 -1.50
C PHE A 43 6.93 16.15 -1.02
N ASN A 44 7.02 17.45 -1.32
CA ASN A 44 5.99 18.43 -0.98
C ASN A 44 4.65 18.18 -1.69
N TYR A 45 4.65 17.56 -2.86
CA TYR A 45 3.42 17.11 -3.53
C TYR A 45 2.83 15.83 -2.90
N ILE A 46 3.68 14.91 -2.47
CA ILE A 46 3.24 13.60 -1.94
C ILE A 46 2.66 13.74 -0.53
N VAL A 47 3.35 14.43 0.38
CA VAL A 47 2.98 14.47 1.82
C VAL A 47 1.52 14.89 2.06
N PRO A 48 0.99 15.96 1.44
CA PRO A 48 -0.40 16.36 1.63
C PRO A 48 -1.43 15.39 1.03
N ASN A 49 -1.02 14.56 0.08
CA ASN A 49 -1.88 13.58 -0.60
C ASN A 49 -1.85 12.20 0.07
N LEU A 50 -1.08 12.04 1.15
CA LEU A 50 -1.04 10.81 1.92
C LEU A 50 -2.17 10.76 2.98
N PRO A 51 -2.94 9.66 3.04
CA PRO A 51 -3.90 9.45 4.11
C PRO A 51 -3.20 9.26 5.49
N PRO A 52 -3.95 9.31 6.60
CA PRO A 52 -3.36 9.25 7.95
C PRO A 52 -2.49 8.02 8.23
N GLU A 53 -2.88 6.85 7.71
CA GLU A 53 -2.15 5.59 7.90
C GLU A 53 -0.72 5.62 7.33
N PRO A 54 -0.48 5.89 6.03
CA PRO A 54 0.87 6.00 5.50
C PRO A 54 1.64 7.21 6.06
N THR A 55 0.96 8.32 6.36
CA THR A 55 1.60 9.48 7.00
C THR A 55 2.18 9.15 8.37
N ALA A 56 1.51 8.30 9.16
CA ALA A 56 2.03 7.85 10.46
C ALA A 56 3.32 7.02 10.31
N ILE A 57 3.42 6.18 9.27
CA ILE A 57 4.61 5.34 8.99
C ILE A 57 5.84 6.22 8.75
N VAL A 58 5.67 7.29 7.97
CA VAL A 58 6.77 8.17 7.54
C VAL A 58 6.85 9.47 8.33
N ARG A 59 6.16 9.56 9.47
CA ARG A 59 6.16 10.75 10.35
C ARG A 59 7.56 11.22 10.70
N HIS A 60 8.48 10.29 10.95
CA HIS A 60 9.87 10.61 11.29
C HIS A 60 10.62 11.27 10.12
N LEU A 61 10.37 10.84 8.88
CA LEU A 61 10.92 11.45 7.67
C LEU A 61 10.32 12.84 7.41
N ILE A 62 9.04 13.05 7.73
CA ILE A 62 8.39 14.35 7.59
C ILE A 62 8.89 15.35 8.64
N SER A 63 9.20 14.87 9.85
CA SER A 63 9.58 15.73 10.99
C SER A 63 11.05 16.15 10.96
N ILE A 64 11.91 15.43 10.22
CA ILE A 64 13.35 15.69 10.16
C ILE A 64 13.75 15.92 8.70
N PRO A 65 13.71 17.18 8.21
CA PRO A 65 14.14 17.50 6.85
C PRO A 65 15.68 17.55 6.81
N GLY A 66 16.31 16.37 6.76
CA GLY A 66 17.77 16.23 6.65
C GLY A 66 18.22 15.27 5.54
N GLU A 67 17.28 14.60 4.87
CA GLU A 67 17.60 13.63 3.83
C GLU A 67 17.96 14.34 2.51
N THR A 68 19.06 13.92 1.89
CA THR A 68 19.47 14.39 0.55
C THR A 68 18.45 14.03 -0.54
N ASP A 69 17.64 12.97 -0.32
CA ASP A 69 16.54 12.57 -1.20
C ASP A 69 15.28 12.18 -0.37
N PRO A 70 14.46 13.17 0.02
CA PRO A 70 13.28 12.92 0.85
C PRO A 70 12.19 12.13 0.13
N TYR A 71 12.08 12.27 -1.21
CA TYR A 71 11.12 11.52 -2.01
C TYR A 71 11.53 10.04 -2.16
N GLY A 72 12.81 9.76 -2.39
CA GLY A 72 13.31 8.39 -2.40
C GLY A 72 13.10 7.69 -1.06
N ALA A 73 13.42 8.36 0.05
CA ALA A 73 13.28 7.81 1.39
C ALA A 73 11.82 7.46 1.72
N ILE A 74 10.87 8.38 1.47
CA ILE A 74 9.44 8.13 1.75
C ILE A 74 8.89 7.01 0.86
N LYS A 75 9.29 6.95 -0.42
CA LYS A 75 8.89 5.91 -1.37
C LYS A 75 9.35 4.53 -0.91
N VAL A 76 10.62 4.40 -0.52
CA VAL A 76 11.19 3.13 -0.06
C VAL A 76 10.50 2.65 1.22
N GLN A 77 10.39 3.49 2.25
CA GLN A 77 9.77 3.12 3.53
C GLN A 77 8.30 2.68 3.36
N LEU A 78 7.51 3.43 2.58
CA LEU A 78 6.11 3.11 2.35
C LEU A 78 5.92 1.80 1.57
N ILE A 79 6.74 1.58 0.53
CA ILE A 79 6.70 0.35 -0.26
C ILE A 79 7.14 -0.86 0.58
N GLN A 80 8.19 -0.72 1.38
CA GLN A 80 8.67 -1.79 2.26
C GLN A 80 7.61 -2.19 3.29
N ARG A 81 7.01 -1.21 3.98
CA ARG A 81 5.97 -1.49 4.99
C ARG A 81 4.70 -2.09 4.41
N THR A 82 4.26 -1.65 3.24
CA THR A 82 3.12 -2.29 2.57
C THR A 82 3.47 -3.70 2.10
N GLY A 83 4.67 -3.93 1.58
CA GLY A 83 5.16 -5.26 1.22
C GLY A 83 5.23 -6.23 2.41
N GLU A 84 5.74 -5.79 3.56
CA GLU A 84 5.76 -6.58 4.80
C GLU A 84 4.34 -6.91 5.27
N SER A 85 3.42 -5.95 5.24
CA SER A 85 2.01 -6.19 5.57
C SER A 85 1.37 -7.21 4.64
N SER A 86 1.64 -7.11 3.32
CA SER A 86 1.16 -8.08 2.34
C SER A 86 1.69 -9.49 2.61
N GLN A 87 3.00 -9.62 2.87
CA GLN A 87 3.60 -10.92 3.22
C GLN A 87 3.03 -11.49 4.53
N GLN A 88 2.78 -10.65 5.53
CA GLN A 88 2.13 -11.07 6.77
C GLN A 88 0.68 -11.54 6.54
N GLU A 89 -0.08 -10.87 5.67
CA GLU A 89 -1.44 -11.31 5.33
C GLU A 89 -1.44 -12.64 4.56
N ILE A 90 -0.50 -12.83 3.62
CA ILE A 90 -0.31 -14.11 2.92
C ILE A 90 0.08 -15.20 3.92
N ARG A 91 1.03 -14.92 4.83
CA ARG A 91 1.39 -15.87 5.90
C ARG A 91 0.19 -16.23 6.76
N LYS A 92 -0.64 -15.26 7.16
CA LYS A 92 -1.90 -15.51 7.89
C LYS A 92 -2.91 -16.33 7.09
N LEU A 93 -2.95 -16.19 5.77
CA LEU A 93 -3.77 -17.05 4.90
C LEU A 93 -3.25 -18.49 4.89
N LEU A 94 -1.93 -18.68 4.86
CA LEU A 94 -1.28 -19.99 4.78
C LEU A 94 -1.26 -20.74 6.11
N THR A 95 -0.98 -20.08 7.22
CA THR A 95 -0.87 -20.73 8.55
C THR A 95 -2.22 -21.05 9.17
N GLY A 96 -3.29 -20.42 8.67
CA GLY A 96 -4.59 -20.47 9.29
C GLY A 96 -4.73 -19.63 10.54
N GLU A 97 -5.88 -18.98 10.65
CA GLU A 97 -6.32 -18.33 11.87
C GLU A 97 -7.13 -19.38 12.64
N GLU A 98 -6.73 -19.73 13.87
CA GLU A 98 -7.47 -20.71 14.68
C GLU A 98 -8.95 -20.30 14.72
N LEU A 99 -9.80 -21.15 14.15
CA LEU A 99 -11.22 -20.84 13.97
C LEU A 99 -11.88 -20.55 15.33
N GLY A 100 -11.38 -21.15 16.41
CA GLY A 100 -11.86 -20.94 17.78
C GLY A 100 -13.39 -20.99 17.84
N ASN A 101 -14.01 -19.95 18.43
CA ASN A 101 -15.48 -19.75 18.45
C ASN A 101 -16.01 -18.90 17.28
N ARG A 102 -15.22 -18.59 16.25
CA ARG A 102 -15.66 -17.74 15.13
C ARG A 102 -16.48 -18.56 14.12
N LYS A 103 -17.56 -17.95 13.61
CA LYS A 103 -18.37 -18.56 12.54
C LYS A 103 -17.53 -18.77 11.26
N PRO A 104 -17.58 -19.96 10.63
CA PRO A 104 -16.88 -20.24 9.37
C PRO A 104 -17.13 -19.22 8.26
N SER A 105 -18.35 -18.64 8.19
CA SER A 105 -18.70 -17.59 7.23
C SER A 105 -17.89 -16.31 7.41
N LYS A 106 -17.51 -15.95 8.64
CA LYS A 106 -16.67 -14.77 8.93
C LYS A 106 -15.22 -15.01 8.53
N LEU A 107 -14.71 -16.23 8.72
CA LEU A 107 -13.39 -16.62 8.23
C LEU A 107 -13.36 -16.58 6.70
N LEU A 108 -14.33 -17.22 6.03
CA LEU A 108 -14.40 -17.27 4.57
C LEU A 108 -14.45 -15.87 3.94
N ARG A 109 -15.21 -14.94 4.52
CA ARG A 109 -15.26 -13.54 4.07
C ARG A 109 -13.91 -12.84 4.23
N THR A 110 -13.21 -13.12 5.32
CA THR A 110 -11.89 -12.53 5.60
C THR A 110 -10.83 -13.09 4.65
N MET A 111 -10.83 -14.41 4.42
CA MET A 111 -9.92 -15.08 3.48
C MET A 111 -10.16 -14.62 2.04
N ASN A 112 -11.41 -14.53 1.59
CA ASN A 112 -11.74 -13.99 0.26
C ASN A 112 -11.23 -12.57 0.07
N ARG A 113 -11.37 -11.69 1.07
CA ARG A 113 -10.88 -10.32 0.98
C ARG A 113 -9.36 -10.28 0.81
N ARG A 114 -8.62 -11.06 1.62
CA ARG A 114 -7.15 -11.13 1.54
C ARG A 114 -6.70 -11.78 0.23
N ALA A 115 -7.39 -12.83 -0.22
CA ALA A 115 -7.10 -13.51 -1.49
C ALA A 115 -7.30 -12.58 -2.70
N ALA A 116 -8.38 -11.79 -2.71
CA ALA A 116 -8.61 -10.80 -3.76
C ALA A 116 -7.54 -9.69 -3.76
N LEU A 117 -7.08 -9.27 -2.59
CA LEU A 117 -6.03 -8.25 -2.46
C LEU A 117 -4.68 -8.73 -3.02
N HIS A 118 -4.34 -10.00 -2.80
CA HIS A 118 -3.07 -10.60 -3.20
C HIS A 118 -3.16 -11.45 -4.48
N ASN A 119 -4.27 -11.36 -5.21
CA ASN A 119 -4.55 -12.11 -6.43
C ASN A 119 -4.33 -13.63 -6.30
N VAL A 120 -4.69 -14.18 -5.14
CA VAL A 120 -4.61 -15.62 -4.84
C VAL A 120 -5.71 -16.36 -5.62
N PRO A 121 -5.39 -17.47 -6.32
CA PRO A 121 -6.39 -18.28 -7.02
C PRO A 121 -7.53 -18.73 -6.10
N LYS A 122 -8.76 -18.72 -6.61
CA LYS A 122 -9.94 -19.11 -5.81
C LYS A 122 -9.87 -20.56 -5.37
N GLU A 123 -9.31 -21.42 -6.22
CA GLU A 123 -9.12 -22.85 -5.98
C GLU A 123 -8.19 -23.06 -4.78
N LEU A 124 -7.04 -22.39 -4.77
CA LEU A 124 -6.08 -22.43 -3.66
C LEU A 124 -6.68 -21.84 -2.37
N MET A 125 -7.48 -20.77 -2.48
CA MET A 125 -8.16 -20.18 -1.32
C MET A 125 -9.20 -21.12 -0.70
N LEU A 126 -9.97 -21.84 -1.53
CA LEU A 126 -10.93 -22.85 -1.08
C LEU A 126 -10.23 -24.02 -0.39
N GLU A 127 -9.12 -24.52 -0.95
CA GLU A 127 -8.31 -25.56 -0.29
C GLU A 127 -7.79 -25.11 1.07
N LEU A 128 -7.22 -23.91 1.16
CA LEU A 128 -6.74 -23.34 2.43
C LEU A 128 -7.88 -23.17 3.45
N PHE A 129 -9.07 -22.78 3.00
CA PHE A 129 -10.24 -22.66 3.88
C PHE A 129 -10.67 -24.02 4.44
N LEU A 130 -10.71 -25.06 3.61
CA LEU A 130 -11.05 -26.42 4.05
C LEU A 130 -10.03 -26.98 5.06
N GLN A 131 -8.74 -26.69 4.89
CA GLN A 131 -7.70 -27.07 5.84
C GLN A 131 -7.83 -26.38 7.20
N GLN A 132 -8.49 -25.22 7.27
CA GLN A 132 -8.64 -24.43 8.48
C GLN A 132 -9.94 -24.71 9.24
N LEU A 133 -10.88 -25.45 8.63
CA LEU A 133 -12.08 -25.89 9.31
C LEU A 133 -11.73 -26.85 10.45
N PRO A 134 -12.31 -26.68 11.65
CA PRO A 134 -12.11 -27.65 12.71
C PRO A 134 -12.61 -29.01 12.20
N THR A 135 -11.75 -30.02 12.33
CA THR A 135 -12.13 -31.43 12.21
C THR A 135 -13.00 -31.77 13.42
N SER A 136 -14.25 -31.32 13.41
CA SER A 136 -15.24 -31.86 14.33
C SER A 136 -15.55 -33.26 13.83
N VAL A 137 -15.00 -34.25 14.53
CA VAL A 137 -15.68 -35.53 14.73
C VAL A 137 -16.89 -35.28 15.63
#